data_AF-A0A6I4UP95-F1
#
_entry.id   AF-A0A6I4UP95-F1
#
_cell.length_a   1.000
_cell.length_b   1.000
_cell.length_c   1.000
_cell.angle_alpha   90.00
_cell.angle_beta   90.00
_cell.angle_gamma   90.00
#
_symmetry.space_group_name_H-M   'P 1'
#
loop_
_entity.id
_entity.type
_entity.pdbx_description
1 polymer ?
#
loop_
_entity_poly.entity_id
_entity_poly.type
_entity_poly.pdbx_seq_one_letter_code
_entity_poly.pdbx_strand_id
1 'polypeptide(L)'
;MHVLARTSALTGMAALGLALSACDSKAENEVEQQATALDEAYEADADLEESMAAGGPQEEAAEGRADAMRQEGEETKDQLEDMADEMDSTPQ
;
A
#
# COMPACT_ATOMS: atom_id res chain seq x y z
N MET A 1 4.70 24.60 39.37
CA MET A 1 4.74 25.30 38.06
C MET A 1 6.06 24.95 37.40
N HIS A 2 6.08 23.93 36.55
CA HIS A 2 7.22 23.64 35.69
C HIS A 2 6.82 24.02 34.26
N VAL A 3 7.34 25.16 33.81
CA VAL A 3 7.36 25.55 32.40
C VAL A 3 8.62 24.90 31.82
N LEU A 4 8.46 23.85 31.01
CA LEU A 4 9.54 23.33 30.17
C LEU A 4 9.16 23.52 28.70
N ALA A 5 9.80 24.54 28.12
CA ALA A 5 10.26 24.68 26.74
C ALA A 5 9.49 23.91 25.65
N ARG A 6 8.50 24.60 25.05
CA ARG A 6 8.15 24.41 23.64
C ARG A 6 9.13 25.26 22.82
N THR A 7 10.14 24.65 22.21
CA THR A 7 10.96 25.34 21.21
C THR A 7 11.51 24.36 20.19
N SER A 8 10.85 24.35 19.04
CA SER A 8 11.39 24.26 17.68
C SER A 8 12.58 23.33 17.40
N ALA A 9 12.30 22.21 16.72
CA ALA A 9 13.25 21.57 15.81
C ALA A 9 12.50 20.69 14.78
N LEU A 10 11.81 21.32 13.82
CA LEU A 10 11.29 20.67 12.61
C LEU A 10 11.61 21.54 11.38
N THR A 11 12.86 22.00 11.28
CA THR A 11 13.38 22.87 10.21
C THR A 11 14.33 22.10 9.29
N GLY A 12 13.90 20.98 8.70
CA GLY A 12 14.84 20.11 7.97
C GLY A 12 14.29 19.26 6.82
N MET A 13 13.12 19.56 6.26
CA MET A 13 12.55 18.77 5.16
C MET A 13 12.36 19.54 3.84
N ALA A 14 13.06 20.66 3.65
CA ALA A 14 12.96 21.46 2.41
C ALA A 14 14.05 21.16 1.36
N ALA A 15 15.00 20.24 1.64
CA ALA A 15 16.17 20.02 0.79
C ALA A 15 16.08 18.81 -0.16
N LEU A 16 14.92 18.16 -0.28
CA LEU A 16 14.71 17.05 -1.24
C LEU A 16 14.11 17.49 -2.58
N GLY A 17 13.74 18.77 -2.72
CA GLY A 17 12.97 19.26 -3.87
C GLY A 17 13.75 19.54 -5.17
N LEU A 18 15.01 19.12 -5.30
CA LEU A 18 15.84 19.46 -6.49
C LEU A 18 16.56 18.25 -7.13
N ALA A 19 16.26 17.03 -6.69
CA ALA A 19 16.86 15.81 -7.26
C ALA A 19 15.82 14.85 -7.86
N LEU A 20 14.55 15.27 -7.97
CA LEU A 20 13.46 14.43 -8.48
C LEU A 20 13.24 14.54 -10.01
N SER A 21 14.08 15.29 -10.73
CA SER A 21 13.93 15.54 -12.17
C SER A 21 14.57 14.48 -13.08
N ALA A 22 14.54 13.20 -12.69
CA ALA A 22 14.98 12.12 -13.55
C ALA A 22 13.87 11.07 -13.71
N CYS A 23 13.40 10.94 -14.96
CA CYS A 23 12.76 9.81 -15.65
C CYS A 23 12.19 8.67 -14.80
N ASP A 24 10.93 8.25 -15.04
CA ASP A 24 10.42 6.90 -14.72
C ASP A 24 10.68 6.54 -13.24
N SER A 25 9.86 7.15 -12.38
CA SER A 25 10.38 7.68 -11.14
C SER A 25 10.66 6.57 -10.11
N LYS A 26 11.76 6.68 -9.36
CA LYS A 26 12.00 5.82 -8.20
C LYS A 26 10.80 5.80 -7.23
N ALA A 27 10.04 6.90 -7.18
CA ALA A 27 8.86 7.02 -6.35
C ALA A 27 7.69 6.17 -6.87
N GLU A 28 7.40 6.21 -8.18
CA GLU A 28 6.43 5.33 -8.86
C GLU A 28 6.76 3.86 -8.60
N ASN A 29 8.00 3.44 -8.88
CA ASN A 29 8.47 2.08 -8.61
C ASN A 29 8.35 1.68 -7.12
N GLU A 30 8.52 2.62 -6.18
CA GLU A 30 8.34 2.37 -4.75
C GLU A 30 6.85 2.21 -4.37
N VAL A 31 5.95 2.92 -5.06
CA VAL A 31 4.50 2.80 -4.86
C VAL A 31 3.98 1.50 -5.47
N GLU A 32 4.38 1.16 -6.71
CA GLU A 32 4.02 -0.12 -7.35
C GLU A 32 4.49 -1.34 -6.53
N GLN A 33 5.70 -1.29 -5.99
CA GLN A 33 6.21 -2.34 -5.10
C GLN A 33 5.40 -2.46 -3.81
N GLN A 34 4.93 -1.33 -3.26
CA GLN A 34 4.03 -1.34 -2.10
C GLN A 34 2.65 -1.90 -2.46
N ALA A 35 2.11 -1.53 -3.63
CA ALA A 35 0.86 -2.05 -4.16
C ALA A 35 0.90 -3.58 -4.27
N THR A 36 1.95 -4.10 -4.93
CA THR A 36 2.17 -5.55 -5.08
C THR A 36 2.34 -6.24 -3.73
N ALA A 37 3.12 -5.67 -2.80
CA ALA A 37 3.32 -6.29 -1.50
C ALA A 37 2.05 -6.33 -0.64
N LEU A 38 1.14 -5.36 -0.81
CA LEU A 38 -0.16 -5.37 -0.16
C LEU A 38 -1.09 -6.41 -0.77
N ASP A 39 -1.16 -6.47 -2.11
CA ASP A 39 -1.92 -7.48 -2.85
C ASP A 39 -1.53 -8.91 -2.44
N GLU A 40 -0.23 -9.22 -2.43
CA GLU A 40 0.30 -10.50 -1.97
C GLU A 40 -0.06 -10.81 -0.49
N ALA A 41 -0.18 -9.78 0.36
CA ALA A 41 -0.59 -9.97 1.74
C ALA A 41 -2.08 -10.33 1.86
N TYR A 42 -2.95 -9.68 1.06
CA TYR A 42 -4.36 -10.03 0.97
C TYR A 42 -4.56 -11.44 0.40
N GLU A 43 -3.81 -11.83 -0.63
CA GLU A 43 -3.81 -13.19 -1.16
C GLU A 43 -3.41 -14.21 -0.09
N ALA A 44 -2.35 -13.95 0.67
CA ALA A 44 -1.89 -14.84 1.73
C ALA A 44 -2.92 -14.99 2.86
N ASP A 45 -3.60 -13.91 3.26
CA ASP A 45 -4.65 -13.94 4.26
C ASP A 45 -5.91 -14.68 3.75
N ALA A 46 -6.26 -14.51 2.46
CA ALA A 46 -7.33 -15.25 1.81
C ALA A 46 -7.05 -16.76 1.76
N ASP A 47 -5.83 -17.15 1.39
CA ASP A 47 -5.39 -18.55 1.37
C ASP A 47 -5.40 -19.17 2.78
N LEU A 48 -5.02 -18.39 3.79
CA LEU A 48 -5.10 -18.83 5.18
C LEU A 48 -6.56 -19.11 5.58
N GLU A 49 -7.48 -18.20 5.26
CA GLU A 49 -8.92 -18.33 5.55
C GLU A 49 -9.51 -19.60 4.92
N GLU A 50 -9.22 -19.86 3.64
CA GLU A 50 -9.63 -21.09 2.95
C GLU A 50 -9.02 -22.33 3.60
N SER A 51 -7.71 -22.31 3.87
CA SER A 51 -7.00 -23.45 4.45
C SER A 51 -7.54 -23.84 5.83
N MET A 52 -8.00 -22.86 6.62
CA MET A 52 -8.58 -23.09 7.95
C MET A 52 -9.97 -23.73 7.90
N ALA A 53 -10.71 -23.51 6.81
CA ALA A 53 -12.07 -24.00 6.65
C ALA A 53 -12.19 -25.23 5.73
N ALA A 54 -11.12 -25.58 5.01
CA ALA A 54 -11.07 -26.66 4.02
C ALA A 54 -11.63 -27.98 4.56
N GLY A 55 -12.57 -28.57 3.81
CA GLY A 55 -13.27 -29.80 4.17
C GLY A 55 -14.21 -29.70 5.39
N GLY A 56 -14.43 -28.49 5.90
CA GLY A 56 -15.33 -28.20 7.01
C GLY A 56 -16.71 -27.70 6.54
N PRO A 57 -17.71 -27.65 7.44
CA PRO A 57 -19.05 -27.15 7.11
C PRO A 57 -19.10 -25.64 6.79
N GLN A 58 -17.97 -24.94 6.93
CA GLN A 58 -17.82 -23.50 6.71
C GLN A 58 -17.02 -23.16 5.45
N GLU A 59 -16.61 -24.17 4.66
CA GLU A 59 -15.76 -24.03 3.48
C GLU A 59 -16.30 -22.99 2.49
N GLU A 60 -17.55 -23.12 2.03
CA GLU A 60 -18.19 -22.18 1.09
C GLU A 60 -18.30 -20.75 1.66
N ALA A 61 -18.49 -20.62 2.98
CA ALA A 61 -18.52 -19.31 3.63
C ALA A 61 -17.11 -18.69 3.75
N ALA A 62 -16.07 -19.51 3.87
CA ALA A 62 -14.68 -19.08 3.91
C ALA A 62 -14.19 -18.69 2.51
N GLU A 63 -14.53 -19.45 1.46
CA GLU A 63 -14.30 -19.09 0.06
C GLU A 63 -14.87 -17.70 -0.23
N GLY A 64 -16.12 -17.43 0.15
CA GLY A 64 -16.71 -16.09 -0.04
C GLY A 64 -16.03 -14.96 0.74
N ARG A 65 -15.35 -15.26 1.86
CA ARG A 65 -14.55 -14.26 2.60
C ARG A 65 -13.17 -14.07 1.96
N ALA A 66 -12.55 -15.15 1.52
CA ALA A 66 -11.28 -15.13 0.79
C ALA A 66 -11.41 -14.37 -0.53
N ASP A 67 -12.48 -14.61 -1.29
CA ASP A 67 -12.77 -13.86 -2.52
C ASP A 67 -12.95 -12.36 -2.26
N ALA A 68 -13.63 -11.99 -1.16
CA ALA A 68 -13.75 -10.59 -0.78
C ALA A 68 -12.40 -9.96 -0.40
N MET A 69 -11.52 -10.72 0.26
CA MET A 69 -10.16 -10.25 0.60
C MET A 69 -9.30 -10.07 -0.66
N ARG A 70 -9.34 -11.02 -1.61
CA ARG A 70 -8.64 -10.89 -2.90
C ARG A 70 -9.14 -9.68 -3.68
N GLN A 71 -10.45 -9.49 -3.73
CA GLN A 71 -11.03 -8.31 -4.38
C GLN A 71 -10.59 -6.99 -3.71
N GLU A 72 -10.56 -6.93 -2.38
CA GLU A 72 -10.08 -5.74 -1.65
C GLU A 72 -8.58 -5.47 -1.92
N GLY A 73 -7.77 -6.52 -2.01
CA GLY A 73 -6.36 -6.45 -2.39
C GLY A 73 -6.16 -5.89 -3.80
N GLU A 74 -6.87 -6.45 -4.79
CA GLU A 74 -6.86 -5.97 -6.18
C GLU A 74 -7.32 -4.51 -6.27
N GLU A 75 -8.45 -4.15 -5.65
CA GLU A 75 -8.96 -2.77 -5.67
C GLU A 75 -7.99 -1.77 -5.01
N THR A 76 -7.25 -2.20 -3.99
CA THR A 76 -6.23 -1.37 -3.32
C THR A 76 -4.98 -1.22 -4.19
N LYS A 77 -4.54 -2.31 -4.83
CA LYS A 77 -3.43 -2.30 -5.77
C LYS A 77 -3.70 -1.39 -6.95
N ASP A 78 -4.87 -1.53 -7.57
CA ASP A 78 -5.30 -0.69 -8.70
C ASP A 78 -5.26 0.80 -8.31
N GLN A 79 -5.76 1.16 -7.12
CA GLN A 79 -5.70 2.55 -6.64
C GLN A 79 -4.26 3.05 -6.44
N LEU A 80 -3.35 2.19 -5.98
CA LEU A 80 -1.95 2.56 -5.77
C LEU A 80 -1.18 2.66 -7.09
N GLU A 81 -1.42 1.75 -8.04
CA GLU A 81 -0.88 1.81 -9.40
C GLU A 81 -1.39 3.06 -10.13
N ASP A 82 -2.68 3.37 -10.07
CA ASP A 82 -3.25 4.61 -10.64
C ASP A 82 -2.59 5.87 -10.05
N MET A 83 -2.32 5.88 -8.74
CA MET A 83 -1.60 6.98 -8.09
C MET A 83 -0.14 7.06 -8.54
N ALA A 84 0.53 5.92 -8.75
CA ALA A 84 1.89 5.86 -9.24
C ALA A 84 1.97 6.42 -10.67
N ASP A 85 1.04 6.03 -11.54
CA ASP A 85 0.89 6.53 -12.91
C ASP A 85 0.62 8.05 -12.95
N GLU A 86 -0.21 8.57 -12.04
CA GLU A 86 -0.48 10.02 -11.95
C GLU A 86 0.79 10.81 -11.54
N MET A 87 1.67 10.20 -10.73
CA MET A 87 2.94 10.81 -10.33
C MET A 87 3.95 10.90 -11.48
N ASP A 88 3.95 9.96 -12.43
CA ASP A 88 4.82 10.02 -13.63
C ASP A 88 4.24 10.95 -14.71
N SER A 89 2.91 10.98 -14.85
CA SER A 89 2.23 11.83 -15.81
C SER A 89 2.13 13.32 -15.41
N THR A 90 2.63 13.69 -14.22
CA THR A 90 2.81 15.10 -13.84
C THR A 90 4.10 15.67 -14.45
N PRO A 91 4.05 16.69 -15.33
CA PRO A 91 5.26 17.25 -15.96
C PRO A 91 6.23 17.84 -14.93
N GLN A 92 7.49 17.42 -15.02
CA GLN A 92 8.64 17.91 -14.25
C GLN A 92 9.05 19.35 -14.64
#